data_AF-A0A7J7ZIU2-F1
#
_entry.id   AF-A0A7J7ZIU2-F1
#
_cell.length_a   1.000
_cell.length_b   1.000
_cell.length_c   1.000
_cell.angle_alpha   90.00
_cell.angle_beta   90.00
_cell.angle_gamma   90.00
#
_symmetry.space_group_name_H-M   'P 1'
#
loop_
_entity.id
_entity.type
_entity.pdbx_description
1 polymer ?
#
loop_
_entity_poly.entity_id
_entity_poly.type
_entity_poly.pdbx_seq_one_letter_code
_entity_poly.pdbx_strand_id
1 'polypeptide(L)'
;MAVFQRTLWRLTSGVLGVTCLVLMATLGILLKNAFTKQSILPTSSPAPTTMEPQEGSGCCFCQEKWIGYQCNCYFISNEKKTWAESRDFCASQNSTLFQLKNMDELA
;
A
#
# COMPACT_ATOMS: atom_id res chain seq x y z
N MET A 1 -9.06 -43.79 -38.00
CA MET A 1 -9.48 -43.34 -36.65
C MET A 1 -8.38 -42.67 -35.80
N ALA A 2 -7.09 -42.68 -36.18
CA ALA A 2 -6.01 -42.12 -35.33
C ALA A 2 -5.67 -40.61 -35.53
N VAL A 3 -6.24 -39.95 -36.55
CA VAL A 3 -5.96 -38.53 -36.85
C VAL A 3 -6.87 -37.61 -36.02
N PHE A 4 -8.12 -38.02 -35.80
CA PHE A 4 -9.14 -37.24 -35.08
C PHE A 4 -8.83 -37.08 -33.57
N GLN A 5 -8.26 -38.11 -32.92
CA GLN A 5 -7.82 -38.03 -31.52
C GLN A 5 -6.59 -37.12 -31.33
N ARG A 6 -5.71 -36.99 -32.33
CA ARG A 6 -4.50 -36.15 -32.25
C ARG A 6 -4.81 -34.66 -32.32
N THR A 7 -5.74 -34.26 -33.19
CA THR A 7 -6.21 -32.87 -33.25
C THR A 7 -7.01 -32.49 -32.02
N LEU A 8 -7.84 -33.39 -31.50
CA LEU A 8 -8.59 -33.15 -30.26
C LEU A 8 -7.65 -32.94 -29.06
N TRP A 9 -6.59 -33.75 -28.92
CA TRP A 9 -5.59 -33.59 -27.85
C TRP A 9 -4.79 -32.29 -27.96
N ARG A 10 -4.51 -31.84 -29.19
CA ARG A 10 -3.84 -30.55 -29.42
C ARG A 10 -4.74 -29.37 -29.11
N LEU A 11 -6.03 -29.47 -29.41
CA LEU A 11 -7.02 -28.45 -29.05
C LEU A 11 -7.24 -28.41 -27.54
N THR A 12 -7.36 -29.55 -26.86
CA THR A 12 -7.50 -29.59 -25.39
C THR A 12 -6.26 -29.04 -24.70
N SER A 13 -5.06 -29.40 -25.16
CA SER A 13 -3.80 -28.84 -24.64
C SER A 13 -3.71 -27.33 -24.84
N GLY A 14 -4.13 -26.82 -26.01
CA GLY A 14 -4.21 -25.38 -26.28
C GLY A 14 -5.20 -24.66 -25.37
N VAL A 15 -6.42 -25.20 -25.22
CA VAL A 15 -7.46 -24.61 -24.37
C VAL A 15 -7.04 -24.61 -22.90
N LEU A 16 -6.45 -25.70 -22.39
CA LEU A 16 -5.90 -25.78 -21.04
C LEU A 16 -4.80 -24.73 -20.82
N GLY A 17 -3.90 -24.56 -21.78
CA GLY A 17 -2.85 -23.54 -21.73
C GLY A 17 -3.41 -22.12 -21.67
N VAL A 18 -4.34 -21.78 -22.57
CA VAL A 18 -4.99 -20.46 -22.59
C VAL A 18 -5.76 -20.21 -21.30
N THR A 19 -6.50 -21.20 -20.80
CA THR A 19 -7.23 -21.09 -19.54
C THR A 19 -6.27 -20.84 -18.36
N CYS A 20 -5.14 -21.55 -18.32
CA CYS A 20 -4.13 -21.36 -17.29
C CYS A 20 -3.52 -19.94 -17.34
N LEU A 21 -3.19 -19.44 -18.54
CA LEU A 21 -2.68 -18.08 -18.71
C LEU A 21 -3.69 -17.02 -18.23
N VAL A 22 -4.97 -17.19 -18.56
CA VAL A 22 -6.04 -16.30 -18.10
C VAL A 22 -6.17 -16.34 -16.58
N LEU A 23 -6.15 -17.53 -15.97
CA LEU A 23 -6.23 -17.68 -14.51
C LEU A 23 -5.03 -17.03 -13.79
N MET A 24 -3.81 -17.18 -14.32
CA MET A 24 -2.62 -16.56 -13.74
C MET A 24 -2.67 -15.03 -13.88
N ALA A 25 -3.15 -14.51 -15.01
CA ALA A 25 -3.32 -13.07 -15.22
C ALA A 25 -4.40 -12.49 -14.29
N THR A 26 -5.56 -13.13 -14.15
CA THR A 26 -6.62 -12.66 -13.25
C THR A 26 -6.16 -12.71 -11.79
N LEU A 27 -5.47 -13.78 -11.36
CA LEU A 27 -4.91 -13.87 -10.01
C LEU A 27 -3.86 -12.77 -9.77
N GLY A 28 -2.98 -12.51 -10.74
CA GLY A 28 -2.00 -11.42 -10.65
C GLY A 28 -2.64 -10.03 -10.55
N ILE A 29 -3.69 -9.78 -11.33
CA ILE A 29 -4.47 -8.54 -11.27
C ILE A 29 -5.20 -8.42 -9.92
N LEU A 30 -5.83 -9.50 -9.44
CA LEU A 30 -6.53 -9.53 -8.16
C LEU A 30 -5.57 -9.30 -6.99
N LEU A 31 -4.38 -9.90 -6.99
CA LEU A 31 -3.36 -9.67 -5.97
C LEU A 31 -2.89 -8.21 -5.99
N LYS A 32 -2.59 -7.64 -7.16
CA LYS A 32 -2.26 -6.22 -7.28
C LYS A 32 -3.39 -5.33 -6.76
N ASN A 33 -4.64 -5.58 -7.18
CA ASN A 33 -5.79 -4.80 -6.74
C ASN A 33 -6.07 -4.98 -5.25
N ALA A 34 -5.87 -6.16 -4.66
CA ALA A 34 -6.04 -6.39 -3.23
C ALA A 34 -4.99 -5.65 -2.42
N PHE A 35 -3.72 -5.68 -2.83
CA PHE A 35 -2.66 -4.86 -2.21
C PHE A 35 -2.93 -3.36 -2.35
N THR A 36 -3.41 -2.91 -3.51
CA THR A 36 -3.84 -1.53 -3.71
C THR A 36 -5.08 -1.19 -2.88
N LYS A 37 -6.06 -2.09 -2.76
CA LYS A 37 -7.30 -1.86 -2.00
C LYS A 37 -7.07 -1.95 -0.49
N GLN A 38 -6.08 -2.68 -0.01
CA GLN A 38 -5.67 -2.63 1.40
C GLN A 38 -4.93 -1.32 1.75
N SER A 39 -4.33 -0.66 0.74
CA SER A 39 -3.87 0.72 0.83
C SER A 39 -5.02 1.77 0.73
N ILE A 40 -6.17 1.37 0.18
CA ILE A 40 -7.35 2.22 -0.13
C ILE A 40 -8.66 1.62 0.43
N LEU A 41 -8.68 1.02 1.62
CA LEU A 41 -9.94 0.83 2.34
C LEU A 41 -10.04 1.96 3.37
N PRO A 42 -10.58 3.13 2.98
CA PRO A 42 -11.11 4.03 3.98
C PRO A 42 -12.31 3.29 4.60
N THR A 43 -12.23 3.05 5.90
CA THR A 43 -13.45 3.02 6.72
C THR A 43 -14.13 4.36 6.46
N SER A 44 -15.15 4.36 5.59
CA SER A 44 -15.95 5.53 5.31
C SER A 44 -16.68 5.93 6.58
N SER A 45 -16.18 6.93 7.27
CA SER A 45 -16.99 7.79 8.13
C SER A 45 -16.92 9.21 7.55
N PRO A 46 -18.06 9.88 7.34
CA PRO A 46 -18.09 11.19 6.72
C PRO A 46 -17.55 12.24 7.69
N ALA A 47 -16.57 13.03 7.25
CA ALA A 47 -16.21 14.33 7.84
C ALA A 47 -17.34 15.36 7.56
N PRO A 48 -17.31 16.63 8.04
CA PRO A 48 -16.43 17.29 9.02
C PRO A 48 -17.22 18.14 10.05
N THR A 49 -16.85 18.13 11.33
CA THR A 49 -17.20 19.27 12.21
C THR A 49 -16.11 19.48 13.24
N THR A 50 -15.56 20.69 13.23
CA THR A 50 -14.99 21.41 14.37
C THR A 50 -15.44 20.81 15.71
N MET A 51 -14.53 20.15 16.43
CA MET A 51 -14.76 19.77 17.82
C MET A 51 -13.60 20.25 18.66
N GLU A 52 -14.00 20.91 19.75
CA GLU A 52 -13.20 21.72 20.65
C GLU A 52 -11.96 21.04 21.24
N PRO A 53 -10.99 21.83 21.75
CA PRO A 53 -9.80 21.30 22.38
C PRO A 53 -10.20 20.45 23.58
N GLN A 54 -10.01 19.13 23.48
CA GLN A 54 -10.10 18.28 24.66
C GLN A 54 -8.91 18.61 25.57
N GLU A 55 -9.25 19.19 26.70
CA GLU A 55 -8.37 19.63 27.78
C GLU A 55 -7.70 18.40 28.41
N GLY A 56 -6.59 17.98 27.82
CA GLY A 56 -5.78 16.84 28.27
C GLY A 56 -4.83 16.34 27.18
N SER A 57 -3.65 16.96 27.07
CA SER A 57 -2.58 16.72 26.06
C SER A 57 -2.76 17.36 24.67
N GLY A 58 -3.05 18.66 24.64
CA GLY A 58 -3.27 19.41 23.39
C GLY A 58 -2.02 19.72 22.55
N CYS A 59 -1.30 18.75 21.97
CA CYS A 59 -0.24 19.13 21.01
C CYS A 59 0.03 18.18 19.82
N CYS A 60 -0.68 17.07 19.65
CA CYS A 60 -0.09 15.95 18.90
C CYS A 60 -1.11 15.27 17.99
N PHE A 61 -1.83 16.05 17.16
CA PHE A 61 -2.63 15.50 16.06
C PHE A 61 -1.74 15.19 14.87
N CYS A 62 -1.70 13.93 14.45
CA CYS A 62 -1.02 13.50 13.23
C CYS A 62 -2.01 13.28 12.09
N GLN A 63 -1.54 13.50 10.86
CA GLN A 63 -2.31 13.18 9.66
C GLN A 63 -2.67 11.68 9.63
N GLU A 64 -3.72 11.33 8.90
CA GLU A 64 -4.11 9.94 8.71
C GLU A 64 -2.93 9.12 8.17
N LYS A 65 -2.70 7.92 8.72
CA LYS A 65 -1.59 7.00 8.41
C LYS A 65 -0.21 7.40 8.96
N TRP A 66 -0.12 8.48 9.75
CA TRP A 66 1.11 8.85 10.46
C TRP A 66 1.07 8.34 11.91
N ILE A 67 2.25 8.03 12.44
CA ILE A 67 2.44 7.54 13.81
C ILE A 67 2.85 8.73 14.69
N GLY A 68 2.10 8.99 15.75
CA GLY A 68 2.43 10.04 16.72
C GLY A 68 3.30 9.51 17.86
N TYR A 69 4.42 10.19 18.14
CA TYR A 69 5.25 9.93 19.31
C TYR A 69 5.93 11.22 19.80
N GLN A 70 5.79 11.52 21.10
CA GLN A 70 6.36 12.72 21.73
C GLN A 70 6.07 14.02 20.95
N CYS A 71 4.86 14.14 20.40
CA CYS A 71 4.39 15.27 19.59
C CYS A 71 5.15 15.51 18.28
N ASN A 72 5.80 14.46 17.79
CA ASN A 72 6.25 14.34 16.41
C ASN A 72 5.35 13.34 15.67
N CYS A 73 5.22 13.54 14.36
CA CYS A 73 4.50 12.64 13.48
C CYS A 73 5.50 11.96 12.54
N TYR A 74 5.43 10.63 12.45
CA TYR A 74 6.33 9.81 11.66
C TYR A 74 5.56 9.08 10.56
N PHE A 75 6.11 9.11 9.35
CA PHE A 75 5.59 8.36 8.21
C PHE A 75 6.58 7.26 7.81
N ILE A 76 6.10 6.02 7.79
CA ILE A 76 6.89 4.87 7.37
C ILE A 76 6.40 4.45 5.97
N SER A 77 7.22 4.71 4.96
CA SER A 77 6.93 4.29 3.59
C SER A 77 7.16 2.79 3.41
N ASN A 78 6.29 2.14 2.64
CA ASN A 78 6.50 0.76 2.19
C ASN A 78 7.35 0.71 0.90
N GLU A 79 7.63 1.85 0.28
CA GLU A 79 8.41 1.94 -0.96
C GLU A 79 9.90 2.10 -0.67
N LYS A 80 10.74 1.37 -1.41
CA LYS A 80 12.19 1.59 -1.40
C LYS A 80 12.54 2.73 -2.35
N LYS A 81 13.27 3.71 -1.84
CA LYS A 81 13.79 4.86 -2.59
C LYS A 81 15.26 5.05 -2.24
N THR A 82 16.01 5.70 -3.12
CA THR A 82 17.35 6.20 -2.76
C THR A 82 17.22 7.25 -1.65
N TRP A 83 18.33 7.57 -0.98
CA TRP A 83 18.32 8.58 0.08
C TRP A 83 17.85 9.94 -0.43
N ALA A 84 18.31 10.35 -1.62
CA ALA A 84 17.90 11.62 -2.25
C ALA A 84 16.39 11.63 -2.56
N GLU A 85 15.87 10.59 -3.21
CA GLU A 85 14.44 10.48 -3.52
C GLU A 85 13.57 10.44 -2.26
N SER A 86 14.05 9.80 -1.19
CA SER A 86 13.34 9.73 0.10
C SER A 86 13.23 11.12 0.74
N ARG A 87 14.31 11.89 0.71
CA ARG A 87 14.32 13.26 1.22
C ARG A 87 13.37 14.15 0.41
N ASP A 88 13.40 14.04 -0.92
CA ASP A 88 12.54 14.82 -1.80
C ASP A 88 11.05 14.44 -1.62
N PHE A 89 10.76 13.16 -1.38
CA PHE A 89 9.42 12.68 -1.00
C PHE A 89 8.95 13.23 0.36
N CYS A 90 9.79 13.22 1.39
CA CYS A 90 9.41 13.81 2.68
C CYS A 90 9.09 15.30 2.53
N ALA A 91 9.88 16.03 1.74
CA ALA A 91 9.64 17.44 1.45
C ALA A 91 8.29 17.67 0.74
N SER A 92 7.90 16.80 -0.21
CA SER A 92 6.58 16.92 -0.87
C SER A 92 5.40 16.69 0.09
N GLN A 93 5.64 16.03 1.23
CA GLN A 93 4.65 15.80 2.30
C GLN A 93 4.71 16.87 3.40
N ASN A 94 5.38 18.01 3.19
CA ASN A 94 5.63 19.05 4.21
C ASN A 94 6.34 18.50 5.47
N SER A 95 7.23 17.54 5.28
CA SER A 95 8.00 16.92 6.35
C SER A 95 9.49 16.84 5.98
N THR A 96 10.30 16.35 6.91
CA THR A 96 11.73 16.13 6.68
C THR A 96 12.04 14.64 6.80
N LEU A 97 13.03 14.16 6.04
CA LEU A 97 13.55 12.82 6.21
C LEU A 97 13.98 12.64 7.68
N PHE A 98 13.63 11.49 8.26
CA PHE A 98 13.90 11.22 9.67
C PHE A 98 15.38 11.39 9.99
N GLN A 99 15.64 12.16 11.05
CA GLN A 99 16.96 12.40 11.60
C GLN A 99 16.86 12.11 13.09
N LEU A 100 17.68 11.16 13.54
CA LEU A 100 17.72 10.79 14.95
C LEU A 100 18.27 11.98 15.75
N LYS A 101 17.41 12.59 16.58
CA LYS A 101 17.83 13.70 17.44
C LYS A 101 18.20 13.25 18.85
N ASN A 102 17.54 12.21 19.33
CA ASN A 102 17.74 11.67 20.67
C ASN A 102 17.67 10.13 20.65
N MET A 103 18.48 9.47 21.47
CA MET A 103 18.47 8.01 21.64
C MET A 103 17.12 7.49 22.14
N ASP A 104 16.34 8.31 22.86
CA ASP A 104 14.99 7.94 23.30
C ASP A 104 14.04 7.63 22.12
N GLU A 105 14.32 8.13 20.91
CA GLU A 105 13.55 7.84 19.70
C GLU A 105 13.82 6.43 19.14
N LEU A 106 14.82 5.71 19.68
CA LEU A 106 15.13 4.32 19.31
C LEU A 106 14.51 3.28 20.26
N ALA A 107 13.92 3.73 21.38
CA ALA A 107 13.52 2.89 22.51
C ALA A 107 12.20 2.14 22.29
#